data_AF-A0A947GSV8-F1
#
_entry.id   AF-A0A947GSV8-F1
#
_cell.length_a   1.000
_cell.length_b   1.000
_cell.length_c   1.000
_cell.angle_alpha   90.00
_cell.angle_beta   90.00
_cell.angle_gamma   90.00
#
_symmetry.space_group_name_H-M   'P 1'
#
loop_
_entity.id
_entity.type
_entity.pdbx_description
1 polymer ?
#
loop_
_entity_poly.entity_id
_entity_poly.type
_entity_poly.pdbx_seq_one_letter_code
_entity_poly.pdbx_strand_id
1 'polypeptide(L)'
;MKRIFLFILTNIAVVAVLGIVASLLGVNRFLTANGLNLQALLGFALIMGFGGAIISLLISKPVAKWSSGVRVINGADGPQNADEAWIVETVRKLADKAQIGMPEVGIFESAPNAFATGAFKNSSLVAVSTGLLQGMTKEEIEAVI
;
A
#
# COMPACT_ATOMS: atom_id res chain seq x y z
N MET A 1 -4.36 -0.98 -41.02
CA MET A 1 -4.45 -2.44 -40.79
C MET A 1 -3.75 -2.90 -39.52
N LYS A 2 -2.47 -2.55 -39.27
CA LYS A 2 -1.74 -2.98 -38.05
C LYS A 2 -2.44 -2.62 -36.72
N ARG A 3 -3.03 -1.42 -36.60
CA ARG A 3 -3.75 -0.99 -35.37
C ARG A 3 -5.00 -1.83 -35.08
N ILE A 4 -5.79 -2.14 -36.12
CA ILE A 4 -7.01 -2.95 -35.99
C ILE A 4 -6.65 -4.39 -35.64
N PHE A 5 -5.63 -4.95 -36.29
CA PHE A 5 -5.13 -6.29 -35.99
C PHE A 5 -4.63 -6.40 -34.54
N LEU A 6 -3.77 -5.46 -34.09
CA LEU A 6 -3.28 -5.45 -32.72
C LEU A 6 -4.41 -5.28 -31.71
N PHE A 7 -5.38 -4.40 -31.99
CA PHE A 7 -6.56 -4.24 -31.14
C PHE A 7 -7.33 -5.57 -30.97
N ILE A 8 -7.62 -6.28 -32.06
CA ILE A 8 -8.31 -7.57 -32.01
C ILE A 8 -7.48 -8.61 -31.26
N LEU A 9 -6.19 -8.72 -31.58
CA LEU A 9 -5.29 -9.69 -30.95
C LEU A 9 -5.16 -9.46 -29.45
N THR A 10 -5.03 -8.21 -29.01
CA THR A 10 -4.96 -7.85 -27.59
C THR A 10 -6.27 -8.20 -26.88
N ASN A 11 -7.43 -7.93 -27.48
CA ASN A 11 -8.72 -8.29 -26.87
C ASN A 11 -8.86 -9.82 -26.75
N ILE A 12 -8.48 -10.59 -27.76
CA ILE A 12 -8.48 -12.07 -27.70
C ILE A 12 -7.52 -12.55 -26.60
N ALA A 13 -6.32 -12.01 -26.53
CA ALA A 13 -5.35 -12.35 -25.51
C ALA A 13 -5.87 -12.05 -24.10
N VAL A 14 -6.53 -10.90 -23.90
CA VAL A 14 -7.16 -10.54 -22.62
C VAL A 14 -8.25 -11.54 -22.24
N VAL A 15 -9.15 -11.89 -23.17
CA VAL A 15 -10.20 -12.88 -22.91
C VAL A 15 -9.61 -14.26 -22.59
N ALA A 16 -8.56 -14.67 -23.30
CA ALA A 16 -7.88 -15.94 -23.05
C ALA A 16 -7.24 -15.98 -21.66
N VAL A 17 -6.53 -14.91 -21.26
CA VAL A 17 -5.91 -14.80 -19.93
C VAL A 17 -6.99 -14.81 -18.84
N LEU A 18 -8.07 -14.03 -19.01
CA LEU A 18 -9.19 -14.03 -18.07
C LEU A 18 -9.82 -15.41 -17.93
N GLY A 19 -10.03 -16.13 -19.04
CA GLY A 19 -10.57 -17.48 -19.04
C GLY A 19 -9.68 -18.49 -18.31
N ILE A 20 -8.35 -18.44 -18.56
CA ILE A 20 -7.38 -19.30 -17.88
C ILE A 20 -7.38 -19.02 -16.38
N VAL A 21 -7.28 -17.75 -15.97
CA VAL A 21 -7.28 -17.37 -14.56
C VAL A 21 -8.59 -17.76 -13.88
N ALA A 22 -9.74 -17.51 -14.50
CA ALA A 22 -11.04 -17.91 -13.98
C ALA A 22 -11.16 -19.44 -13.82
N SER A 23 -10.61 -20.20 -14.76
CA SER A 23 -10.57 -21.67 -14.67
C SER A 23 -9.66 -22.14 -13.52
N LEU A 24 -8.47 -21.56 -13.37
CA LEU A 24 -7.51 -21.91 -12.31
C LEU A 24 -8.03 -21.56 -10.92
N LEU A 25 -8.68 -20.39 -10.78
CA LEU A 25 -9.31 -19.95 -9.53
C LEU A 25 -10.63 -20.68 -9.24
N GLY A 26 -11.07 -21.57 -10.13
CA GLY A 26 -12.22 -22.44 -9.91
C GLY A 26 -13.58 -21.76 -10.10
N VAL A 27 -13.66 -20.65 -10.85
CA VAL A 27 -14.93 -19.96 -11.15
C VAL A 27 -15.92 -20.90 -11.86
N ASN A 28 -15.39 -21.84 -12.64
CA ASN A 28 -16.18 -22.88 -13.31
C ASN A 28 -16.94 -23.80 -12.34
N ARG A 29 -16.54 -23.88 -11.06
CA ARG A 29 -17.25 -24.67 -10.04
C ARG A 29 -18.59 -24.06 -9.63
N PHE A 30 -18.81 -22.78 -9.93
CA PHE A 30 -20.07 -22.09 -9.66
C PHE A 30 -21.08 -22.23 -10.81
N LEU A 31 -20.70 -22.86 -11.92
CA LEU A 31 -21.62 -23.24 -13.00
C LEU A 31 -22.26 -24.59 -12.65
N THR A 32 -23.56 -24.58 -12.40
CA THR A 32 -24.38 -25.77 -12.12
C THR A 32 -25.12 -26.21 -13.39
N ALA A 33 -25.70 -27.41 -13.38
CA ALA A 33 -26.51 -27.93 -14.50
C ALA A 33 -27.68 -27.01 -14.90
N ASN A 34 -28.12 -26.12 -13.99
CA ASN A 34 -29.21 -25.16 -14.21
C ASN A 34 -28.72 -23.72 -14.46
N GLY A 35 -27.40 -23.51 -14.65
CA GLY A 35 -26.79 -22.19 -14.86
C GLY A 35 -25.87 -21.76 -13.71
N LEU A 36 -25.54 -20.46 -13.67
CA LEU A 36 -24.61 -19.90 -12.68
C LEU A 36 -25.26 -19.81 -11.29
N ASN A 37 -24.63 -20.41 -10.28
CA ASN A 37 -25.00 -20.21 -8.88
C ASN A 37 -24.44 -18.86 -8.41
N LEU A 38 -25.19 -17.80 -8.71
CA LEU A 38 -24.82 -16.43 -8.38
C LEU A 38 -24.62 -16.22 -6.88
N GLN A 39 -25.41 -16.86 -6.02
CA GLN A 39 -25.27 -16.75 -4.57
C GLN A 39 -23.92 -17.29 -4.09
N ALA A 40 -23.53 -18.48 -4.56
CA ALA A 40 -22.24 -19.07 -4.22
C ALA A 40 -21.06 -18.26 -4.80
N LEU A 41 -21.19 -17.75 -6.03
CA LEU A 41 -20.19 -16.89 -6.65
C LEU A 41 -20.00 -15.58 -5.88
N LEU A 42 -21.10 -14.91 -5.50
CA LEU A 42 -21.05 -13.68 -4.72
C LEU A 42 -20.48 -13.91 -3.31
N GLY A 43 -20.85 -15.02 -2.66
CA GLY A 43 -20.27 -15.42 -1.37
C GLY A 43 -18.75 -15.64 -1.46
N PHE A 44 -18.30 -16.34 -2.50
CA PHE A 44 -16.88 -16.52 -2.77
C PHE A 44 -16.17 -15.19 -3.07
N ALA A 45 -16.75 -14.36 -3.93
CA ALA A 45 -16.19 -13.05 -4.29
C ALA A 45 -16.10 -12.13 -3.07
N LEU A 46 -17.06 -12.17 -2.16
CA LEU A 46 -17.03 -11.45 -0.90
C LEU A 46 -15.85 -11.92 -0.04
N ILE A 47 -15.73 -13.24 0.20
CA ILE A 47 -14.65 -13.78 1.04
C ILE A 47 -13.28 -13.51 0.42
N MET A 48 -13.11 -13.76 -0.88
CA MET A 48 -11.84 -13.55 -1.57
C MET A 48 -11.48 -12.08 -1.70
N GLY A 49 -12.45 -11.22 -2.05
CA GLY A 49 -12.24 -9.79 -2.23
C GLY A 49 -11.90 -9.10 -0.91
N PHE A 50 -12.75 -9.27 0.11
CA PHE A 50 -12.49 -8.69 1.43
C PHE A 50 -11.32 -9.37 2.13
N GLY A 51 -11.18 -10.70 2.03
CA GLY A 51 -10.06 -11.44 2.61
C GLY A 51 -8.72 -10.98 2.06
N GLY A 52 -8.61 -10.85 0.73
CA GLY A 52 -7.41 -10.34 0.07
C GLY A 52 -7.08 -8.89 0.49
N ALA A 53 -8.09 -8.02 0.54
CA ALA A 53 -7.92 -6.63 0.96
C ALA A 53 -7.47 -6.51 2.44
N ILE A 54 -8.07 -7.29 3.34
CA ILE A 54 -7.69 -7.31 4.76
C ILE A 54 -6.25 -7.80 4.92
N ILE A 55 -5.89 -8.92 4.27
CA ILE A 55 -4.52 -9.44 4.31
C ILE A 55 -3.54 -8.39 3.77
N SER A 56 -3.85 -7.78 2.63
CA SER A 56 -3.03 -6.71 2.02
C SER A 56 -2.82 -5.53 2.97
N LEU A 57 -3.89 -5.08 3.64
CA LEU A 57 -3.80 -4.01 4.64
C LEU A 57 -2.92 -4.41 5.82
N LEU A 58 -3.08 -5.62 6.36
CA LEU A 58 -2.33 -6.13 7.51
C LEU A 58 -0.82 -6.23 7.23
N ILE A 59 -0.42 -6.57 6.00
CA ILE A 59 0.99 -6.67 5.60
C ILE A 59 1.56 -5.36 5.03
N SER A 60 0.74 -4.32 4.88
CA SER A 60 1.14 -3.08 4.20
C SER A 60 2.37 -2.42 4.82
N LYS A 61 2.46 -2.36 6.16
CA LYS A 61 3.57 -1.74 6.89
C LYS A 61 4.92 -2.41 6.63
N PRO A 62 5.12 -3.72 6.87
CA PRO A 62 6.40 -4.38 6.58
C PRO A 62 6.75 -4.34 5.10
N VAL A 63 5.77 -4.51 4.21
CA VAL A 63 5.99 -4.44 2.75
C VAL A 63 6.49 -3.06 2.34
N ALA A 64 5.86 -1.97 2.81
CA ALA A 64 6.26 -0.60 2.50
C ALA A 64 7.69 -0.28 2.99
N LYS A 65 8.06 -0.77 4.19
CA LYS A 65 9.41 -0.61 4.73
C LYS A 65 10.45 -1.29 3.85
N TRP A 66 10.20 -2.55 3.48
CA TRP A 66 11.15 -3.33 2.70
C TRP A 66 11.25 -2.87 1.25
N SER A 67 10.12 -2.56 0.61
CA SER A 67 10.10 -2.15 -0.79
C SER A 67 10.74 -0.79 -1.03
N SER A 68 10.63 0.13 -0.06
CA SER A 68 11.17 1.48 -0.16
C SER A 68 12.52 1.65 0.54
N GLY A 69 13.03 0.61 1.20
CA GLY A 69 14.31 0.68 1.93
C GLY A 69 14.27 1.65 3.13
N VAL A 70 13.15 1.70 3.85
CA VAL A 70 12.97 2.64 4.97
C VAL A 70 13.89 2.29 6.13
N ARG A 71 14.70 3.26 6.57
CA ARG A 71 15.44 3.22 7.84
C ARG A 71 14.61 3.89 8.93
N VAL A 72 14.27 3.14 9.99
CA VAL A 72 13.51 3.65 11.13
C VAL A 72 14.43 4.47 12.05
N ILE A 73 14.04 5.71 12.34
CA ILE A 73 14.87 6.70 13.05
C ILE A 73 14.43 6.93 14.50
N ASN A 74 13.22 6.50 14.88
CA ASN A 74 12.77 6.49 16.28
C ASN A 74 12.95 5.11 16.96
N GLY A 75 13.80 4.26 16.39
CA GLY A 75 14.16 2.93 16.90
C GLY A 75 15.42 2.94 17.77
N ALA A 76 16.10 1.79 17.83
CA ALA A 76 17.27 1.57 18.70
C ALA A 76 18.46 2.48 18.39
N ASP A 77 18.66 2.84 17.12
CA ASP A 77 19.77 3.68 16.69
C ASP A 77 19.53 5.18 16.96
N GLY A 78 18.27 5.56 17.24
CA GLY A 78 17.85 6.94 17.45
C GLY A 78 18.07 7.86 16.24
N PRO A 79 17.68 9.14 16.36
CA PRO A 79 17.96 10.15 15.35
C PRO A 79 19.45 10.50 15.34
N GLN A 80 20.07 10.49 14.16
CA GLN A 80 21.51 10.73 13.99
C GLN A 80 21.88 12.19 13.74
N ASN A 81 20.90 13.03 13.40
CA ASN A 81 21.09 14.44 13.10
C ASN A 81 19.89 15.29 13.55
N ALA A 82 20.04 16.62 13.47
CA ALA A 82 19.02 17.56 13.95
C ALA A 82 17.70 17.49 13.15
N ASP A 83 17.77 17.15 11.86
CA ASP A 83 16.57 17.05 11.02
C ASP A 83 15.79 15.76 11.29
N GLU A 84 16.46 14.64 11.50
CA GLU A 84 15.87 13.40 12.02
C GLU A 84 15.18 13.62 13.36
N ALA A 85 15.86 14.29 14.30
CA ALA A 85 15.28 14.61 15.60
C ALA A 85 14.05 15.52 15.47
N TRP A 86 14.11 16.50 14.57
CA TRP A 86 12.99 17.40 14.30
C TRP A 86 11.77 16.65 13.73
N ILE A 87 11.95 15.77 12.73
CA ILE A 87 10.84 15.00 12.14
C ILE A 87 10.20 14.09 13.19
N VAL A 88 11.02 13.38 13.99
CA VAL A 88 10.51 12.49 15.05
C VAL A 88 9.67 13.28 16.07
N GLU A 89 10.11 14.49 16.42
CA GLU A 89 9.36 15.38 17.32
C GLU A 89 8.06 15.87 16.68
N THR A 90 8.10 16.31 15.42
CA THR A 90 6.93 16.78 14.67
C THR A 90 5.88 15.67 14.56
N VAL A 91 6.27 14.45 14.15
CA VAL A 91 5.36 13.31 14.07
C VAL A 91 4.78 12.98 15.46
N ARG A 92 5.57 13.10 16.54
CA ARG A 92 5.06 12.88 17.89
C ARG A 92 3.97 13.88 18.26
N LYS A 93 4.20 15.17 18.05
CA LYS A 93 3.21 16.22 18.31
C LYS A 93 1.93 16.01 17.50
N LEU A 94 2.05 15.62 16.23
CA LEU A 94 0.91 15.33 15.36
C LEU A 94 0.15 14.07 15.83
N ALA A 95 0.86 13.01 16.22
CA ALA A 95 0.27 11.79 16.75
C ALA A 95 -0.49 12.04 18.06
N ASP A 96 0.09 12.83 18.97
CA ASP A 96 -0.54 13.22 20.23
C ASP A 96 -1.81 14.04 19.98
N LYS A 97 -1.75 15.00 19.05
CA LYS A 97 -2.91 15.80 18.64
C LYS A 97 -4.01 14.95 18.00
N ALA A 98 -3.63 13.96 17.20
CA ALA A 98 -4.55 12.99 16.59
C ALA A 98 -5.01 11.89 17.55
N GLN A 99 -4.48 11.86 18.78
CA GLN A 99 -4.74 10.85 19.80
C GLN A 99 -4.52 9.41 19.28
N ILE A 100 -3.42 9.21 18.54
CA ILE A 100 -3.00 7.91 18.02
C ILE A 100 -1.68 7.48 18.67
N GLY A 101 -1.39 6.17 18.69
CA GLY A 101 -0.08 5.69 19.13
C GLY A 101 1.04 6.23 18.24
N MET A 102 2.20 6.51 18.83
CA MET A 102 3.37 7.02 18.11
C MET A 102 3.72 6.11 16.92
N PRO A 103 3.65 6.62 15.67
CA PRO A 103 4.05 5.86 14.50
C PRO A 103 5.55 5.53 14.54
N GLU A 104 5.95 4.45 13.87
CA GLU A 104 7.34 4.33 13.43
C GLU A 104 7.65 5.53 12.50
N VAL A 105 8.79 6.17 12.69
CA VAL A 105 9.24 7.28 11.85
C VAL A 105 10.45 6.80 11.09
N GLY A 106 10.45 6.96 9.78
CA GLY A 106 11.54 6.50 8.94
C GLY A 106 11.96 7.47 7.86
N ILE A 107 13.16 7.25 7.35
CA ILE A 107 13.71 7.96 6.20
C ILE A 107 14.08 6.95 5.12
N PHE A 108 13.89 7.34 3.86
CA PHE A 108 14.30 6.54 2.71
C PHE A 108 14.87 7.42 1.61
N GLU A 109 15.66 6.84 0.71
CA GLU A 109 16.28 7.57 -0.39
C GLU A 109 15.38 7.59 -1.62
N SER A 110 14.93 8.77 -2.03
CA SER A 110 14.21 8.99 -3.29
C SER A 110 14.05 10.49 -3.59
N ALA A 111 13.44 10.81 -4.73
CA ALA A 111 12.92 12.15 -5.02
C ALA A 111 11.93 12.64 -3.93
N PRO A 112 11.61 13.94 -3.85
CA PRO A 112 10.72 14.48 -2.81
C PRO A 112 9.40 13.72 -2.70
N ASN A 113 9.22 12.98 -1.60
CA ASN A 113 8.05 12.15 -1.33
C ASN A 113 7.91 11.86 0.17
N ALA A 114 6.69 11.64 0.64
CA ALA A 114 6.38 11.15 1.97
C ALA A 114 5.16 10.22 1.89
N PHE A 115 5.12 9.21 2.76
CA PHE A 115 3.97 8.33 2.85
C PHE A 115 3.72 7.87 4.28
N ALA A 116 2.47 7.51 4.57
CA ALA A 116 2.05 6.93 5.83
C ALA A 116 1.24 5.64 5.59
N THR A 117 1.45 4.63 6.42
CA THR A 117 0.70 3.37 6.35
C THR A 117 0.56 2.72 7.72
N GLY A 118 -0.57 2.06 7.97
CA GLY A 118 -0.82 1.36 9.23
C GLY A 118 -2.19 0.72 9.22
N ALA A 119 -2.25 -0.59 9.45
CA ALA A 119 -3.51 -1.32 9.57
C ALA A 119 -4.29 -0.96 10.85
N PHE A 120 -3.57 -0.50 11.88
CA PHE A 120 -4.13 -0.17 13.18
C PHE A 120 -3.73 1.24 13.60
N LYS A 121 -4.64 1.91 14.30
CA LYS A 121 -4.46 3.26 14.85
C LYS A 121 -3.15 3.42 15.64
N ASN A 122 -2.74 2.39 16.36
CA ASN A 122 -1.55 2.40 17.23
C ASN A 122 -0.39 1.55 16.67
N SER A 123 -0.42 1.21 15.39
CA SER A 123 0.66 0.49 14.70
C SER A 123 0.75 0.98 13.25
N SER A 124 1.37 2.14 13.11
CA SER A 124 1.55 2.84 11.84
C SER A 124 3.01 3.22 11.61
N LEU A 125 3.29 3.70 10.41
CA LEU A 125 4.58 4.17 9.92
C LEU A 125 4.35 5.49 9.18
N VAL A 126 5.20 6.47 9.43
CA VAL A 126 5.37 7.68 8.62
C VAL A 126 6.80 7.66 8.09
N ALA A 127 6.96 7.77 6.77
CA ALA A 127 8.28 7.78 6.14
C ALA A 127 8.43 9.00 5.24
N VAL A 128 9.59 9.65 5.32
CA VAL A 128 9.92 10.87 4.56
C VAL A 128 11.18 10.62 3.72
N SER A 129 11.18 11.06 2.47
CA SER A 129 12.36 10.88 1.62
C SER A 129 13.45 11.90 1.91
N THR A 130 14.71 11.52 1.70
CA THR A 130 15.85 12.45 1.78
C THR A 130 15.71 13.62 0.81
N GLY A 131 15.15 13.39 -0.38
CA GLY A 131 14.85 14.45 -1.34
C GLY A 131 13.84 15.47 -0.83
N LEU A 132 12.87 15.03 0.00
CA LEU A 132 11.89 15.93 0.61
C LEU A 132 12.56 16.82 1.67
N LEU A 133 13.44 16.25 2.49
CA LEU A 133 14.19 16.99 3.52
C LEU A 133 15.17 18.02 2.93
N GLN A 134 15.74 17.73 1.77
CA GLN A 134 16.68 18.63 1.10
C GLN A 134 15.98 19.71 0.25
N GLY A 135 14.73 19.47 -0.15
CA GLY A 135 14.03 20.29 -1.14
C GLY A 135 12.94 21.21 -0.58
N MET A 136 12.55 21.06 0.69
CA MET A 136 11.44 21.79 1.32
C MET A 136 11.85 22.39 2.66
N THR A 137 11.18 23.46 3.08
CA THR A 137 11.36 24.01 4.44
C THR A 137 10.66 23.15 5.48
N LYS A 138 11.01 23.32 6.75
CA LYS A 138 10.40 22.55 7.86
C LYS A 138 8.89 22.72 7.92
N GLU A 139 8.39 23.92 7.62
CA GLU A 139 6.97 24.25 7.59
C GLU A 139 6.24 23.53 6.44
N GLU A 140 6.86 23.45 5.27
CA GLU A 140 6.32 22.71 4.12
C GLU A 140 6.28 21.21 4.38
N ILE A 141 7.35 20.67 5.00
CA ILE A 141 7.43 19.26 5.37
C ILE A 141 6.38 18.93 6.43
N GLU A 142 6.22 19.76 7.46
CA GLU A 142 5.18 19.58 8.49
C GLU A 142 3.77 19.62 7.90
N ALA A 143 3.52 20.43 6.87
CA ALA A 143 2.23 20.47 6.19
C ALA A 143 1.94 19.21 5.33
N VAL A 144 2.97 18.50 4.89
CA VAL A 144 2.85 17.24 4.13
C VAL A 144 2.55 16.05 5.05
N ILE A 145 3.04 16.08 6.29
CA ILE A 145 2.96 15.00 7.29
C ILE A 145 1.64 15.05 8.05
#